data_AF-A0A8R1ERJ1-F1
#
_entry.id   AF-A0A8R1ERJ1-F1
#
_cell.length_a   1.000
_cell.length_b   1.000
_cell.length_c   1.000
_cell.angle_alpha   90.00
_cell.angle_beta   90.00
_cell.angle_gamma   90.00
#
_symmetry.space_group_name_H-M   'P 1'
#
loop_
_entity.id
_entity.type
_entity.pdbx_description
1 polymer ?
#
loop_
_entity_poly.entity_id
_entity_poly.type
_entity_poly.pdbx_seq_one_letter_code
_entity_poly.pdbx_strand_id
1 'polypeptide(L)' 'MVGRLREMRCEVSFLKNADGSASFSQGATCVWASCSGPGDVHASKANEEAMTLDVSYRTNCGDNKFHEVR' A
#
# COMPACT_ATOMS: atom_id res chain seq x y z
N MET A 1 29.86 5.50 11.23
CA MET A 1 29.06 4.53 10.45
C MET A 1 28.10 5.29 9.56
N VAL A 2 28.51 5.60 8.34
CA VAL A 2 27.62 6.13 7.30
C VAL A 2 27.14 4.91 6.50
N GLY A 3 25.84 4.65 6.47
CA GLY A 3 25.26 3.57 5.64
C GLY A 3 24.65 2.36 6.37
N ARG A 4 24.55 2.33 7.71
CA ARG A 4 23.81 1.25 8.39
C ARG A 4 22.31 1.56 8.38
N LEU A 5 21.52 0.65 7.82
CA LEU A 5 20.05 0.72 7.90
C LEU A 5 19.60 0.65 9.37
N ARG A 6 18.55 1.40 9.70
CA ARG A 6 17.88 1.29 11.01
C ARG A 6 17.21 -0.07 11.11
N GLU A 7 16.93 -0.50 12.35
CA GLU A 7 16.19 -1.76 12.59
C GLU A 7 14.87 -1.77 11.82
N MET A 8 14.59 -2.89 11.13
CA MET A 8 13.39 -3.09 10.34
C MET A 8 12.55 -4.20 10.96
N ARG A 9 11.23 -3.99 11.02
CA ARG A 9 10.26 -5.00 11.48
C ARG A 9 9.08 -5.04 10.52
N CYS A 10 8.55 -6.24 10.27
CA CYS A 10 7.42 -6.45 9.38
C CYS A 10 6.44 -7.44 10.01
N GLU A 11 5.16 -7.08 10.01
CA GLU A 11 4.05 -7.98 10.33
C GLU A 11 3.17 -8.11 9.09
N VAL A 12 2.77 -9.34 8.76
CA VAL A 12 1.94 -9.64 7.58
C VAL A 12 0.58 -10.17 8.02
N SER A 13 -0.44 -9.97 7.18
CA SER A 13 -1.81 -10.47 7.39
C SER A 13 -2.47 -9.98 8.69
N PHE A 14 -2.20 -8.73 9.08
CA PHE A 14 -2.72 -8.12 10.31
C PHE A 14 -4.11 -7.46 10.13
N LEU A 15 -4.49 -7.13 8.89
CA LEU A 15 -5.83 -6.61 8.56
C LEU A 15 -6.78 -7.76 8.20
N LYS A 16 -7.94 -7.80 8.86
CA LYS A 16 -8.95 -8.87 8.66
C LYS A 16 -9.68 -8.83 7.32
N ASN A 17 -9.82 -7.63 6.74
CA ASN A 17 -10.70 -7.39 5.57
C ASN A 17 -9.90 -7.10 4.29
N ALA A 18 -8.59 -7.31 4.30
CA ALA A 18 -7.73 -7.18 3.12
C ALA A 18 -7.28 -8.57 2.68
N ASP A 19 -7.14 -8.79 1.38
CA ASP A 19 -6.62 -10.06 0.84
C ASP A 19 -5.14 -10.22 1.22
N GLY A 20 -4.41 -9.11 1.30
CA GLY A 20 -3.09 -9.05 1.89
C GLY A 20 -2.85 -7.74 2.64
N SER A 21 -2.02 -7.80 3.67
CA SER A 21 -1.62 -6.61 4.42
C SER A 21 -0.23 -6.75 5.02
N ALA A 22 0.46 -5.63 5.18
CA ALA A 22 1.77 -5.56 5.80
C ALA A 22 1.91 -4.27 6.63
N SER A 23 2.39 -4.41 7.86
CA SER A 23 2.82 -3.32 8.74
C SER A 23 4.35 -3.34 8.76
N PHE A 24 4.97 -2.33 8.16
CA PHE A 24 6.42 -2.23 8.05
C PHE A 24 6.94 -1.03 8.83
N SER A 25 7.96 -1.25 9.65
CA SER A 25 8.62 -0.18 10.40
C SER A 25 10.13 -0.20 10.19
N GLN A 26 10.73 0.98 10.11
CA GLN A 26 12.16 1.19 10.03
C GLN A 26 12.59 2.34 10.96
N GLY A 27 13.19 2.00 12.09
CA GLY A 27 13.43 2.96 13.18
C GLY A 27 12.12 3.58 13.68
N ALA A 28 11.98 4.90 13.57
CA ALA A 28 10.77 5.63 13.99
C ALA A 28 9.69 5.75 12.89
N THR A 29 9.98 5.31 11.66
CA THR A 29 9.03 5.38 10.54
C THR A 29 8.21 4.10 10.48
N CYS A 30 6.89 4.21 10.36
CA CYS A 30 5.98 3.08 10.20
C CYS A 30 5.02 3.35 9.03
N VAL A 31 4.78 2.34 8.20
CA VAL A 31 3.88 2.37 7.06
C VAL A 31 3.03 1.10 7.06
N TRP A 32 1.75 1.27 6.81
CA TRP A 32 0.81 0.16 6.59
C TRP A 32 0.43 0.10 5.13
N ALA A 33 0.42 -1.11 4.58
CA ALA A 33 -0.02 -1.39 3.23
C ALA A 33 -1.10 -2.48 3.28
N SER A 34 -2.12 -2.31 2.43
CA SER A 34 -3.15 -3.32 2.18
C SER A 34 -3.29 -3.51 0.68
N CYS A 35 -3.48 -4.74 0.24
CA CYS A 35 -3.88 -5.06 -1.11
C CYS A 35 -5.21 -5.82 -1.10
N SER A 36 -6.03 -5.51 -2.09
CA SER A 36 -7.30 -6.19 -2.36
C SER A 36 -7.32 -6.54 -3.84
N GLY A 37 -7.49 -7.82 -4.15
CA GLY A 37 -7.55 -8.34 -5.51
C GLY A 37 -6.78 -9.65 -5.72
N PRO A 38 -6.86 -10.21 -6.94
CA PRO A 38 -7.54 -9.66 -8.12
C PRO A 38 -9.07 -9.60 -7.96
N GLY A 39 -9.69 -8.52 -8.41
CA GLY A 39 -11.13 -8.28 -8.29
C GLY A 39 -11.68 -7.47 -9.46
N ASP A 40 -13.00 -7.24 -9.46
CA ASP A 40 -13.67 -6.54 -10.55
C ASP A 40 -13.25 -5.06 -10.63
N VAL A 41 -12.88 -4.63 -11.83
CA VAL A 41 -12.55 -3.24 -12.14
C VAL A 41 -13.73 -2.59 -12.84
N HIS A 42 -14.03 -1.33 -12.51
CA HIS A 42 -15.06 -0.58 -13.20
C HIS A 42 -14.74 -0.50 -14.71
N ALA A 43 -15.75 -0.66 -15.56
CA ALA A 43 -15.57 -0.75 -17.02
C ALA A 43 -14.79 0.44 -17.62
N SER A 44 -14.90 1.63 -17.04
CA SER A 44 -14.15 2.82 -17.50
C SER A 44 -12.65 2.77 -17.24
N LYS A 45 -12.18 1.86 -16.38
CA LYS A 45 -10.76 1.69 -16.01
C LYS A 45 -10.20 0.32 -16.41
N ALA A 46 -11.05 -0.56 -16.95
CA ALA A 46 -10.64 -1.90 -17.34
C ALA A 46 -9.69 -1.83 -18.55
N ASN A 47 -8.64 -2.65 -18.50
CA ASN A 47 -7.73 -2.88 -19.61
C ASN A 47 -7.68 -4.40 -19.86
N GLU A 48 -7.91 -4.82 -21.11
CA GLU A 48 -7.94 -6.23 -21.49
C GLU A 48 -6.52 -6.85 -21.53
N GLU A 49 -5.49 -6.03 -21.74
CA GLU A 49 -4.10 -6.47 -21.91
C GLU A 49 -3.29 -6.41 -20.60
N ALA A 50 -3.77 -5.66 -19.60
CA ALA A 50 -3.02 -5.40 -18.36
C ALA A 50 -3.93 -5.26 -17.13
N MET A 51 -3.40 -5.60 -15.95
CA MET A 51 -4.09 -5.39 -14.68
C MET A 51 -4.12 -3.90 -14.32
N THR A 52 -5.31 -3.38 -14.01
CA THR A 52 -5.46 -2.03 -13.48
C THR A 52 -5.11 -2.02 -11.99
N LEU A 53 -4.23 -1.10 -11.58
CA LEU A 53 -3.81 -0.92 -10.19
C LEU A 53 -4.23 0.44 -9.67
N ASP A 54 -5.13 0.46 -8.68
CA ASP A 54 -5.49 1.69 -7.96
C ASP A 54 -4.61 1.83 -6.69
N VAL A 55 -3.83 2.92 -6.63
CA VAL A 55 -2.95 3.23 -5.50
C VAL A 55 -3.49 4.42 -4.72
N SER A 56 -3.65 4.26 -3.41
CA SER A 56 -4.01 5.37 -2.52
C SER A 56 -3.00 5.52 -1.39
N TYR A 57 -2.65 6.76 -1.08
CA TYR A 57 -1.73 7.10 -0.01
C TYR A 57 -2.40 8.07 0.96
N ARG A 58 -2.25 7.78 2.26
CA ARG A 58 -2.76 8.63 3.34
C ARG A 58 -1.64 8.96 4.30
N THR A 59 -1.52 10.24 4.64
CA THR A 59 -0.64 10.69 5.72
C THR A 59 -1.30 10.43 7.07
N ASN A 60 -0.50 10.32 8.14
CA ASN A 60 -1.03 10.15 9.50
C ASN A 60 -1.89 11.35 9.96
N CYS A 61 -1.65 12.53 9.40
CA CYS A 61 -2.41 13.75 9.69
C CYS A 61 -2.64 14.54 8.40
N GLY A 62 -3.72 15.33 8.36
CA GLY A 62 -4.10 16.16 7.22
C GLY A 62 -4.95 15.44 6.18
N ASP A 63 -5.24 16.15 5.08
CA ASP A 63 -6.13 15.65 4.02
C ASP A 63 -5.43 14.68 3.05
N ASN A 64 -6.23 13.74 2.56
CA ASN A 64 -5.76 12.68 1.65
C ASN A 64 -5.46 13.25 0.26
N LYS A 65 -4.28 12.92 -0.29
CA LYS A 65 -3.95 13.18 -1.70
C LYS A 65 -4.20 11.91 -2.51
N PHE A 66 -5.21 11.94 -3.37
CA PHE A 66 -5.40 10.90 -4.39
C PHE A 66 -4.41 11.16 -5.52
N HIS A 67 -3.52 10.20 -5.77
CA HIS A 67 -2.62 10.23 -6.92
C HIS A 67 -3.07 9.16 -7.91
N GLU A 68 -3.53 9.58 -9.08
CA GLU A 68 -3.75 8.69 -10.20
C GLU A 68 -2.37 8.31 -10.78
N VAL A 69 -1.96 7.06 -10.60
CA VAL A 69 -0.74 6.54 -11.20
C VAL A 69 -1.11 6.12 -12.62
N ARG A 70 -0.79 6.97 -13.60
CA ARG A 70 -0.96 6.69 -15.04
C ARG A 70 0.14 5.78 -15.57
#